data_AF-A0AAJ0BUH4-F1
#
_entry.id   AF-A0AAJ0BUH4-F1
#
_cell.length_a   1.000
_cell.length_b   1.000
_cell.length_c   1.000
_cell.angle_alpha   90.00
_cell.angle_beta   90.00
_cell.angle_gamma   90.00
#
_symmetry.space_group_name_H-M   'P 1'
#
loop_
_entity.id
_entity.type
_entity.pdbx_description
1 polymer ?
#
loop_
_entity_poly.entity_id
_entity_poly.type
_entity_poly.pdbx_seq_one_letter_code
_entity_poly.pdbx_strand_id
1 'polypeptide(L)'
;MEGHNSFQFGVELEFLLGSRKKVHHNWKSLAKDLSKRLQKAGISNHVNDGNDKSWENYREWSIVQEVTIPSQPAKNLWGIELVSPVYPIYSYWAADLDTIFTALHKAFSLVPSPHCSTHVHVSGAPDPLSPADLAALAKSALYHEPALDLLFPPARRAGQYWCRSIRASEALGGVAALGDCLAVVDRAAAAAAGGGGYAGVVEAVNLFPAASPYGRAHGWKADAVRGKVYKWDFSRMVGAEEGAGAGAATVEFRQPPGQILQLIFTTSSQ
;
A
#
# COMPACT_ATOMS: atom_id res chain seq x y z
N MET A 1 5.93 32.43 4.85
CA MET A 1 5.28 31.12 4.71
C MET A 1 6.34 30.19 4.19
N GLU A 2 6.96 29.42 5.08
CA GLU A 2 7.97 28.43 4.73
C GLU A 2 7.33 27.36 3.85
N GLY A 3 8.02 26.97 2.78
CA GLY A 3 7.53 26.00 1.81
C GLY A 3 7.34 24.66 2.49
N HIS A 4 6.08 24.27 2.74
CA HIS A 4 5.77 22.91 3.12
C HIS A 4 6.16 22.00 1.96
N ASN A 5 7.07 21.05 2.21
CA ASN A 5 7.33 19.94 1.28
C ASN A 5 5.98 19.30 0.92
N SER A 6 5.63 19.32 -0.36
CA SER A 6 4.37 18.73 -0.83
C SER A 6 4.57 17.23 -1.00
N PHE A 7 3.91 16.43 -0.18
CA PHE A 7 3.87 14.99 -0.39
C PHE A 7 3.16 14.63 -1.70
N GLN A 8 3.63 13.56 -2.30
CA GLN A 8 2.94 12.84 -3.37
C GLN A 8 2.53 11.47 -2.87
N PHE A 9 1.48 10.91 -3.46
CA PHE A 9 1.03 9.58 -3.09
C PHE A 9 0.43 8.80 -4.26
N GLY A 10 0.43 7.48 -4.15
CA GLY A 10 -0.26 6.56 -5.04
C GLY A 10 -1.12 5.58 -4.24
N VAL A 11 -2.15 5.03 -4.86
CA VAL A 11 -3.07 4.07 -4.25
C VAL A 11 -3.15 2.82 -5.13
N GLU A 12 -3.08 1.65 -4.50
CA GLU A 12 -3.29 0.36 -5.14
C GLU A 12 -4.58 -0.26 -4.56
N LEU A 13 -5.53 -0.57 -5.44
CA LEU A 13 -6.84 -1.13 -5.08
C LEU A 13 -6.96 -2.54 -5.64
N GLU A 14 -7.06 -3.53 -4.77
CA GLU A 14 -7.16 -4.92 -5.18
C GLU A 14 -8.61 -5.43 -5.10
N PHE A 15 -9.02 -6.19 -6.12
CA PHE A 15 -10.38 -6.67 -6.28
C PHE A 15 -10.43 -8.10 -6.79
N LEU A 16 -11.41 -8.86 -6.31
CA LEU A 16 -11.87 -10.08 -6.99
C LEU A 16 -13.10 -9.73 -7.83
N LEU A 17 -12.92 -9.60 -9.13
CA LEU A 17 -13.93 -9.07 -10.06
C LEU A 17 -14.44 -10.14 -11.02
N GLY A 18 -15.75 -10.10 -11.29
CA GLY A 18 -16.36 -10.77 -12.43
C GLY A 18 -17.25 -9.83 -13.22
N SER A 19 -17.53 -10.15 -14.49
CA SER A 19 -18.56 -9.41 -15.24
C SER A 19 -19.95 -9.91 -14.86
N ARG A 20 -20.90 -8.99 -14.68
CA ARG A 20 -22.32 -9.35 -14.44
C ARG A 20 -22.91 -10.18 -15.57
N LYS A 21 -22.40 -10.03 -16.80
CA LYS A 21 -22.82 -10.81 -17.97
C LYS A 21 -22.12 -12.17 -18.10
N LYS A 22 -21.08 -12.43 -17.28
CA LYS A 22 -20.29 -13.68 -17.27
C LYS A 22 -19.68 -14.08 -18.62
N VAL A 23 -19.32 -13.11 -19.46
CA VAL A 23 -18.82 -13.33 -20.84
C VAL A 23 -17.29 -13.43 -20.96
N HIS A 24 -16.54 -13.14 -19.90
CA HIS A 24 -15.07 -13.05 -19.95
C HIS A 24 -14.43 -14.33 -19.40
N HIS A 25 -13.74 -15.10 -20.24
CA HIS A 25 -13.20 -16.41 -19.83
C HIS A 25 -11.74 -16.38 -19.36
N ASN A 26 -11.13 -15.20 -19.35
CA ASN A 26 -9.77 -14.99 -18.85
C ASN A 26 -9.61 -13.57 -18.31
N TRP A 27 -8.61 -13.39 -17.46
CA TRP A 27 -8.24 -12.11 -16.87
C TRP A 27 -8.12 -10.98 -17.91
N LYS A 28 -7.39 -11.23 -19.01
CA LYS A 28 -7.10 -10.21 -20.04
C LYS A 28 -8.37 -9.68 -20.71
N SER A 29 -9.35 -10.54 -20.96
CA SER A 29 -10.66 -10.14 -21.52
C SER A 29 -11.46 -9.28 -20.54
N LEU A 30 -11.47 -9.62 -19.25
CA LEU A 30 -12.08 -8.81 -18.20
C LEU A 30 -11.38 -7.45 -18.06
N ALA A 31 -10.05 -7.44 -17.99
CA ALA A 31 -9.24 -6.23 -17.85
C ALA A 31 -9.47 -5.25 -19.01
N LYS A 32 -9.56 -5.75 -20.25
CA LYS A 32 -9.90 -4.92 -21.43
C LYS A 32 -11.31 -4.33 -21.37
N ASP A 33 -12.31 -5.07 -20.87
CA ASP A 33 -13.67 -4.54 -20.70
C ASP A 33 -13.71 -3.50 -19.57
N LEU A 34 -12.99 -3.74 -18.46
CA LEU A 34 -12.81 -2.76 -17.39
C LEU A 34 -12.17 -1.47 -17.91
N SER A 35 -11.05 -1.59 -18.63
CA SER A 35 -10.36 -0.46 -19.24
C SER A 35 -11.28 0.42 -20.10
N LYS A 36 -12.02 -0.21 -21.03
CA LYS A 36 -12.98 0.50 -21.90
C LYS A 36 -14.07 1.22 -21.12
N ARG A 37 -14.55 0.63 -20.02
CA ARG A 37 -15.62 1.22 -19.19
C ARG A 37 -15.10 2.39 -18.38
N LEU A 38 -13.89 2.28 -17.83
CA LEU A 38 -13.20 3.36 -17.13
C LEU A 38 -12.92 4.53 -18.08
N GLN A 39 -12.39 4.26 -19.28
CA GLN A 39 -12.18 5.30 -20.31
C GLN A 39 -13.49 5.99 -20.69
N LYS A 40 -14.57 5.22 -20.88
CA LYS A 40 -15.91 5.79 -21.14
C LYS A 40 -16.44 6.65 -19.98
N ALA A 41 -16.02 6.37 -18.76
CA ALA A 41 -16.38 7.14 -17.57
C ALA A 41 -15.45 8.35 -17.34
N GLY A 42 -14.43 8.56 -18.19
CA GLY A 42 -13.48 9.67 -18.09
C GLY A 42 -12.18 9.35 -17.35
N ILE A 43 -11.94 8.09 -16.99
CA ILE A 43 -10.72 7.66 -16.31
C ILE A 43 -9.67 7.22 -17.33
N SER A 44 -8.59 7.98 -17.44
CA SER A 44 -7.42 7.59 -18.25
C SER A 44 -6.77 6.35 -17.64
N ASN A 45 -6.57 5.31 -18.46
CA ASN A 45 -6.02 4.05 -18.02
C ASN A 45 -5.56 3.16 -19.17
N HIS A 46 -4.74 2.17 -18.82
CA HIS A 46 -4.32 1.08 -19.69
C HIS A 46 -4.25 -0.27 -18.96
N VAL A 47 -4.10 -1.35 -19.73
CA VAL A 47 -3.87 -2.70 -19.19
C VAL A 47 -2.37 -2.97 -19.17
N ASN A 48 -1.82 -3.16 -17.96
CA ASN A 48 -0.40 -3.46 -17.74
C ASN A 48 -0.22 -4.97 -17.44
N ASP A 49 -0.36 -5.77 -18.50
CA ASP A 49 -0.23 -7.25 -18.46
C ASP A 49 1.20 -7.71 -18.12
N GLY A 50 2.20 -6.86 -18.38
CA GLY A 50 3.60 -7.13 -18.07
C GLY A 50 4.02 -6.80 -16.64
N ASN A 51 3.14 -6.14 -15.86
CA ASN A 51 3.46 -5.56 -14.57
C ASN A 51 4.72 -4.68 -14.62
N ASP A 52 4.87 -3.91 -15.70
CA ASP A 52 5.98 -2.97 -15.86
C ASP A 52 5.86 -1.86 -14.80
N LYS A 53 6.95 -1.64 -14.08
CA LYS A 53 7.07 -0.65 -13.00
C LYS A 53 7.80 0.62 -13.44
N SER A 54 7.94 0.84 -14.76
CA SER A 54 8.43 2.09 -15.33
C SER A 54 7.56 3.29 -14.95
N TRP A 55 8.18 4.47 -14.90
CA TRP A 55 7.51 5.72 -14.52
C TRP A 55 6.28 6.03 -15.38
N GLU A 56 6.33 5.67 -16.66
CA GLU A 56 5.27 5.87 -17.64
C GLU A 56 3.95 5.24 -17.19
N ASN A 57 4.00 4.10 -16.48
CA ASN A 57 2.82 3.39 -15.99
C ASN A 57 2.12 4.09 -14.81
N TYR A 58 2.71 5.13 -14.22
CA TYR A 58 2.13 5.89 -13.10
C TYR A 58 1.65 7.30 -13.50
N ARG A 59 1.48 7.55 -14.81
CA ARG A 59 0.89 8.80 -15.32
C ARG A 59 -0.62 8.73 -15.46
N GLU A 60 -1.16 7.51 -15.47
CA GLU A 60 -2.59 7.20 -15.50
C GLU A 60 -2.85 5.91 -14.72
N TRP A 61 -4.12 5.49 -14.60
CA TRP A 61 -4.44 4.27 -13.89
C TRP A 61 -3.95 3.03 -14.65
N SER A 62 -3.22 2.15 -13.99
CA SER A 62 -2.81 0.86 -14.54
C SER A 62 -3.72 -0.26 -14.04
N ILE A 63 -4.15 -1.15 -14.95
CA ILE A 63 -4.88 -2.38 -14.61
C ILE A 63 -3.89 -3.55 -14.65
N VAL A 64 -3.62 -4.15 -13.50
CA VAL A 64 -2.64 -5.21 -13.28
C VAL A 64 -3.32 -6.49 -12.81
N GLN A 65 -2.70 -7.64 -13.09
CA GLN A 65 -3.15 -8.92 -12.53
C GLN A 65 -2.62 -9.08 -11.11
N GLU A 66 -3.53 -9.14 -10.13
CA GLU A 66 -3.15 -9.39 -8.74
C GLU A 66 -2.98 -10.89 -8.49
N VAL A 67 -1.74 -11.35 -8.44
CA VAL A 67 -1.39 -12.77 -8.36
C VAL A 67 -1.63 -13.37 -6.97
N THR A 68 -1.68 -12.54 -5.92
CA THR A 68 -1.97 -12.98 -4.55
C THR A 68 -3.47 -13.18 -4.31
N ILE A 69 -4.33 -12.69 -5.21
CA ILE A 69 -5.76 -13.02 -5.26
C ILE A 69 -5.98 -14.21 -6.20
N PRO A 70 -6.31 -15.41 -5.67
CA PRO A 70 -6.56 -16.56 -6.52
C PRO A 70 -7.75 -16.33 -7.45
N SER A 71 -7.51 -16.39 -8.75
CA SER A 71 -8.57 -16.35 -9.74
C SER A 71 -9.48 -17.59 -9.62
N GLN A 72 -10.76 -17.43 -9.93
CA GLN A 72 -11.76 -18.49 -9.89
C GLN A 72 -12.43 -18.62 -11.27
N PRO A 73 -11.74 -19.23 -12.27
CA PRO A 73 -12.24 -19.31 -13.65
C PRO A 73 -13.64 -19.92 -13.76
N ALA A 74 -13.93 -20.96 -12.97
CA ALA A 74 -15.24 -21.62 -12.93
C ALA A 74 -16.39 -20.68 -12.50
N LYS A 75 -16.08 -19.61 -11.76
CA LYS A 75 -17.06 -18.60 -11.33
C LYS A 75 -16.96 -17.30 -12.14
N ASN A 76 -16.06 -17.25 -13.13
CA ASN A 76 -15.74 -16.04 -13.88
C ASN A 76 -15.32 -14.88 -12.96
N LEU A 77 -14.39 -15.17 -12.03
CA LEU A 77 -13.80 -14.18 -11.14
C LEU A 77 -12.29 -14.14 -11.30
N TRP A 78 -11.73 -12.95 -11.32
CA TRP A 78 -10.33 -12.70 -11.61
C TRP A 78 -9.77 -11.67 -10.63
N GLY A 79 -8.55 -11.90 -10.15
CA GLY A 79 -7.79 -10.94 -9.33
C GLY A 79 -7.35 -9.75 -10.19
N ILE A 80 -7.74 -8.55 -9.80
CA ILE A 80 -7.43 -7.29 -10.48
C ILE A 80 -6.86 -6.33 -9.46
N GLU A 81 -5.76 -5.67 -9.81
CA GLU A 81 -5.24 -4.51 -9.10
C GLU A 81 -5.41 -3.28 -9.99
N LEU A 82 -5.92 -2.19 -9.42
CA LEU A 82 -5.89 -0.87 -10.01
C LEU A 82 -4.81 -0.06 -9.30
N VAL A 83 -3.76 0.30 -10.03
CA VAL A 83 -2.67 1.15 -9.54
C VAL A 83 -2.92 2.57 -10.03
N SER A 84 -2.98 3.54 -9.14
CA SER A 84 -3.26 4.92 -9.48
C SER A 84 -2.08 5.62 -10.16
N PRO A 85 -2.31 6.75 -10.84
CA PRO A 85 -1.22 7.68 -11.08
C PRO A 85 -0.66 8.24 -9.76
N VAL A 86 0.52 8.85 -9.81
CA VAL A 86 1.05 9.60 -8.67
C VAL A 86 0.31 10.93 -8.51
N TYR A 87 -0.39 11.08 -7.40
CA TYR A 87 -1.18 12.26 -7.07
C TYR A 87 -0.41 13.24 -6.16
N PRO A 88 -0.46 14.54 -6.44
CA PRO A 88 -0.26 15.56 -5.42
C PRO A 88 -1.37 15.46 -4.35
N ILE A 89 -1.06 15.79 -3.09
CA ILE A 89 -2.01 15.67 -1.98
C ILE A 89 -3.33 16.43 -2.21
N TYR A 90 -3.25 17.65 -2.78
CA TYR A 90 -4.39 18.49 -3.11
C TYR A 90 -4.74 18.38 -4.60
N SER A 91 -5.20 17.19 -5.01
CA SER A 91 -5.59 16.90 -6.40
C SER A 91 -6.96 16.22 -6.49
N TYR A 92 -7.33 15.80 -7.70
CA TYR A 92 -8.64 15.25 -8.06
C TYR A 92 -8.81 13.75 -7.76
N TRP A 93 -7.88 13.13 -7.03
CA TRP A 93 -7.87 11.69 -6.73
C TRP A 93 -9.20 11.16 -6.16
N ALA A 94 -9.89 11.94 -5.33
CA ALA A 94 -11.16 11.54 -4.74
C ALA A 94 -12.27 11.38 -5.78
N ALA A 95 -12.30 12.26 -6.79
CA ALA A 95 -13.25 12.19 -7.90
C ALA A 95 -12.96 11.00 -8.83
N ASP A 96 -11.68 10.67 -9.04
CA ASP A 96 -11.29 9.47 -9.77
C ASP A 96 -11.79 8.21 -9.07
N LEU A 97 -11.59 8.11 -7.74
CA LEU A 97 -12.09 6.98 -6.96
C LEU A 97 -13.61 6.85 -7.07
N ASP A 98 -14.37 7.92 -6.87
CA ASP A 98 -15.84 7.88 -6.97
C ASP A 98 -16.30 7.39 -8.36
N THR A 99 -15.66 7.88 -9.41
CA THR A 99 -15.93 7.47 -10.80
C THR A 99 -15.59 6.00 -11.04
N ILE A 100 -14.45 5.52 -10.51
CA ILE A 100 -14.02 4.13 -10.60
C ILE A 100 -15.03 3.22 -9.90
N PHE A 101 -15.39 3.50 -8.65
CA PHE A 101 -16.36 2.68 -7.90
C PHE A 101 -17.74 2.70 -8.57
N THR A 102 -18.18 3.84 -9.09
CA THR A 102 -19.42 3.95 -9.87
C THR A 102 -19.39 3.04 -11.10
N ALA A 103 -18.29 3.05 -11.87
CA ALA A 103 -18.14 2.18 -13.03
C ALA A 103 -18.08 0.69 -12.66
N LEU A 104 -17.37 0.35 -11.58
CA LEU A 104 -17.26 -1.01 -11.05
C LEU A 104 -18.63 -1.55 -10.63
N HIS A 105 -19.36 -0.84 -9.76
CA HIS A 105 -20.65 -1.28 -9.26
C HIS A 105 -21.70 -1.46 -10.37
N LYS A 106 -21.65 -0.61 -11.40
CA LYS A 106 -22.58 -0.64 -12.54
C LYS A 106 -22.41 -1.88 -13.42
N ALA A 107 -21.17 -2.31 -13.68
CA ALA A 107 -20.90 -3.31 -14.73
C ALA A 107 -20.34 -4.65 -14.21
N PHE A 108 -19.77 -4.65 -13.02
CA PHE A 108 -19.05 -5.79 -12.46
C PHE A 108 -19.70 -6.30 -11.17
N SER A 109 -19.43 -7.57 -10.89
CA SER A 109 -19.68 -8.20 -9.60
C SER A 109 -18.39 -8.14 -8.80
N LEU A 110 -18.39 -7.34 -7.73
CA LEU A 110 -17.30 -7.30 -6.77
C LEU A 110 -17.55 -8.38 -5.72
N VAL A 111 -16.60 -9.29 -5.56
CA VAL A 111 -16.73 -10.41 -4.61
C VAL A 111 -15.80 -10.18 -3.42
N PRO A 112 -16.32 -10.27 -2.19
CA PRO A 112 -15.51 -10.36 -0.99
C PRO A 112 -14.37 -11.37 -1.08
N SER A 113 -13.15 -10.95 -0.72
CA SER A 113 -12.00 -11.85 -0.65
C SER A 113 -11.08 -11.48 0.52
N PRO A 114 -10.62 -12.47 1.30
CA PRO A 114 -9.58 -12.27 2.31
C PRO A 114 -8.20 -12.07 1.70
N HIS A 115 -8.10 -11.96 0.37
CA HIS A 115 -6.87 -11.66 -0.37
C HIS A 115 -6.84 -10.24 -0.94
N CYS A 116 -7.95 -9.49 -0.90
CA CYS A 116 -8.01 -8.12 -1.40
C CYS A 116 -7.56 -7.11 -0.35
N SER A 117 -6.44 -6.45 -0.59
CA SER A 117 -5.87 -5.39 0.22
C SER A 117 -5.93 -4.02 -0.48
N THR A 118 -5.51 -2.99 0.25
CA THR A 118 -5.43 -1.61 -0.25
C THR A 118 -4.11 -1.05 0.19
N HIS A 119 -3.32 -0.53 -0.74
CA HIS A 119 -2.02 0.05 -0.42
C HIS A 119 -2.04 1.55 -0.72
N VAL A 120 -1.34 2.32 0.11
CA VAL A 120 -1.12 3.74 -0.11
C VAL A 120 0.38 3.99 -0.01
N HIS A 121 0.98 4.44 -1.10
CA HIS A 121 2.38 4.82 -1.18
C HIS A 121 2.50 6.32 -0.97
N VAL A 122 3.38 6.75 -0.08
CA VAL A 122 3.67 8.17 0.16
C VAL A 122 5.14 8.45 -0.18
N SER A 123 5.38 9.53 -0.91
CA SER A 123 6.70 10.02 -1.30
C SER A 123 6.88 11.48 -0.91
N GLY A 124 8.13 11.88 -0.64
CA GLY A 124 8.53 13.28 -0.53
C GLY A 124 8.69 13.99 -1.89
N ALA A 125 8.66 13.24 -2.99
CA ALA A 125 9.00 13.76 -4.32
C ALA A 125 8.34 15.12 -4.66
N PRO A 126 9.08 16.05 -5.29
CA PRO A 126 10.42 15.86 -5.89
C PRO A 126 11.57 15.82 -4.88
N ASP A 127 11.36 16.31 -3.66
CA ASP A 127 12.41 16.40 -2.64
C ASP A 127 12.36 15.18 -1.69
N PRO A 128 13.42 14.37 -1.60
CA PRO A 128 13.42 13.22 -0.71
C PRO A 128 13.11 13.61 0.74
N LEU A 129 12.35 12.77 1.44
CA LEU A 129 12.08 12.94 2.88
C LEU A 129 13.40 13.08 3.64
N SER A 130 13.54 13.99 4.59
CA SER A 130 14.69 13.93 5.49
C SER A 130 14.57 12.75 6.47
N PRO A 131 15.65 12.31 7.14
CA PRO A 131 15.53 11.34 8.24
C PRO A 131 14.58 11.82 9.35
N ALA A 132 14.50 13.14 9.58
CA ALA A 132 13.57 13.74 10.52
C ALA A 132 12.11 13.61 10.05
N ASP A 133 11.83 13.84 8.76
CA ASP A 133 10.50 13.64 8.16
C ASP A 133 10.08 12.16 8.23
N LEU A 134 11.01 11.26 7.92
CA LEU A 134 10.75 9.82 7.99
C LEU A 134 10.44 9.36 9.42
N ALA A 135 11.16 9.89 10.41
CA ALA A 135 10.88 9.66 11.82
C ALA A 135 9.55 10.26 12.27
N ALA A 136 9.20 11.46 11.79
CA ALA A 136 7.89 12.04 12.06
C ALA A 136 6.76 11.16 11.50
N LEU A 137 6.92 10.62 10.29
CA LEU A 137 5.98 9.69 9.68
C LEU A 137 5.89 8.37 10.47
N ALA A 138 7.03 7.80 10.87
CA ALA A 138 7.07 6.59 11.72
C ALA A 138 6.38 6.79 13.08
N LYS A 139 6.59 7.95 13.72
CA LYS A 139 5.91 8.31 14.97
C LYS A 139 4.41 8.49 14.77
N SER A 140 4.01 9.13 13.68
CA SER A 140 2.60 9.27 13.30
C SER A 140 1.94 7.91 13.10
N ALA A 141 2.61 6.99 12.38
CA ALA A 141 2.15 5.61 12.21
C ALA A 141 1.99 4.90 13.57
N LEU A 142 2.99 4.94 14.45
CA LEU A 142 2.91 4.34 15.79
C LEU A 142 1.76 4.89 16.65
N TYR A 143 1.50 6.20 16.56
CA TYR A 143 0.48 6.87 17.37
C TYR A 143 -0.94 6.64 16.83
N HIS A 144 -1.13 6.75 15.50
CA HIS A 144 -2.45 6.76 14.88
C HIS A 144 -2.93 5.38 14.40
N GLU A 145 -2.05 4.38 14.26
CA GLU A 145 -2.42 3.05 13.76
C GLU A 145 -3.60 2.41 14.51
N PRO A 146 -3.69 2.45 15.86
CA PRO A 146 -4.86 1.90 16.56
C PRO A 146 -6.18 2.57 16.17
N ALA A 147 -6.17 3.87 15.91
CA ALA A 147 -7.36 4.59 15.47
C ALA A 147 -7.74 4.22 14.02
N LEU A 148 -6.74 4.09 13.14
CA LEU A 148 -6.95 3.61 11.76
C LEU A 148 -7.57 2.21 11.74
N ASP A 149 -7.13 1.31 12.62
CA ASP A 149 -7.67 -0.04 12.72
C ASP A 149 -9.14 -0.07 13.11
N LEU A 150 -9.56 0.84 13.99
CA LEU A 150 -10.96 0.92 14.41
C LEU A 150 -11.91 1.32 13.28
N LEU A 151 -11.42 2.01 12.25
CA LEU A 151 -12.20 2.37 11.06
C LEU A 151 -12.59 1.14 10.22
N PHE A 152 -11.92 0.01 10.41
CA PHE A 152 -12.13 -1.19 9.62
C PHE A 152 -12.90 -2.27 10.40
N PRO A 153 -13.59 -3.20 9.71
CA PRO A 153 -14.23 -4.34 10.36
C PRO A 153 -13.23 -5.14 11.20
N PRO A 154 -13.65 -5.76 12.33
CA PRO A 154 -12.75 -6.52 13.21
C PRO A 154 -11.84 -7.52 12.49
N ALA A 155 -12.37 -8.19 11.46
CA ALA A 155 -11.62 -9.14 10.62
C ALA A 155 -10.47 -8.52 9.81
N ARG A 156 -10.38 -7.18 9.72
CA ARG A 156 -9.38 -6.41 8.96
C ARG A 156 -8.44 -5.57 9.82
N ARG A 157 -8.50 -5.65 11.15
CA ARG A 157 -7.74 -4.74 12.05
C ARG A 157 -6.25 -5.10 12.18
N ALA A 158 -5.89 -6.37 12.01
CA ALA A 158 -4.50 -6.81 11.83
C ALA A 158 -4.49 -8.29 11.42
N GLY A 159 -3.52 -8.70 10.61
CA GLY A 159 -3.22 -10.11 10.37
C GLY A 159 -2.16 -10.62 11.36
N GLN A 160 -2.14 -11.94 11.62
CA GLN A 160 -1.12 -12.56 12.48
C GLN A 160 0.28 -12.53 11.85
N TYR A 161 0.35 -12.65 10.52
CA TYR A 161 1.62 -12.73 9.80
C TYR A 161 1.88 -11.53 8.87
N TRP A 162 0.86 -11.09 8.12
CA TRP A 162 0.94 -9.92 7.24
C TRP A 162 0.24 -8.71 7.85
N CYS A 163 0.66 -7.51 7.45
CA CYS A 163 0.11 -6.24 7.95
C CYS A 163 0.17 -6.13 9.49
N ARG A 164 1.26 -6.64 10.09
CA ARG A 164 1.51 -6.52 11.53
C ARG A 164 1.75 -5.06 11.89
N SER A 165 1.38 -4.67 13.11
CA SER A 165 1.76 -3.36 13.64
C SER A 165 3.28 -3.19 13.58
N ILE A 166 3.76 -2.00 13.19
CA ILE A 166 5.19 -1.67 13.29
C ILE A 166 5.69 -1.68 14.75
N ARG A 167 4.78 -1.59 15.73
CA ARG A 167 5.10 -1.79 17.15
C ARG A 167 5.59 -3.21 17.45
N ALA A 168 5.30 -4.18 16.58
CA ALA A 168 5.81 -5.54 16.64
C ALA A 168 7.14 -5.74 15.90
N SER A 169 7.77 -4.66 15.42
CA SER A 169 9.17 -4.66 14.97
C SER A 169 10.07 -5.21 16.08
N GLU A 170 11.11 -5.96 15.72
CA GLU A 170 12.02 -6.54 16.72
C GLU A 170 12.66 -5.45 17.61
N ALA A 171 12.95 -4.29 17.04
CA ALA A 171 13.49 -3.15 17.78
C ALA A 171 12.49 -2.48 18.75
N LEU A 172 11.18 -2.73 18.59
CA LEU A 172 10.11 -2.10 19.39
C LEU A 172 9.32 -3.10 20.23
N GLY A 173 9.33 -4.39 19.90
CA GLY A 173 8.44 -5.40 20.49
C GLY A 173 8.60 -5.58 21.99
N GLY A 174 9.79 -5.29 22.54
CA GLY A 174 10.07 -5.29 23.97
C GLY A 174 9.77 -3.97 24.70
N VAL A 175 9.37 -2.93 23.97
CA VAL A 175 9.18 -1.57 24.51
C VAL A 175 7.72 -1.36 24.92
N ALA A 176 7.47 -1.26 26.22
CA ALA A 176 6.12 -1.25 26.77
C ALA A 176 5.35 0.05 26.46
N ALA A 177 5.92 1.21 26.78
CA ALA A 177 5.23 2.49 26.63
C ALA A 177 5.38 3.06 25.21
N LEU A 178 4.30 3.67 24.69
CA LEU A 178 4.35 4.32 23.38
C LEU A 178 5.42 5.42 23.34
N GLY A 179 5.52 6.24 24.40
CA GLY A 179 6.53 7.30 24.48
C GLY A 179 7.97 6.77 24.32
N ASP A 180 8.26 5.59 24.85
CA ASP A 180 9.57 4.95 24.71
C ASP A 180 9.80 4.45 23.27
N CYS A 181 8.77 3.91 22.61
CA CYS A 181 8.84 3.58 21.18
C CYS A 181 9.16 4.83 20.34
N LEU A 182 8.50 5.96 20.62
CA LEU A 182 8.76 7.22 19.91
C LEU A 182 10.20 7.69 20.14
N ALA A 183 10.71 7.56 21.37
CA ALA A 183 12.09 7.90 21.70
C ALA A 183 13.12 6.99 21.02
N VAL A 184 12.81 5.71 20.76
CA VAL A 184 13.65 4.82 19.94
C VAL A 184 13.77 5.37 18.51
N VAL A 185 12.65 5.77 17.91
CA VAL A 185 12.63 6.36 16.56
C VAL A 185 13.40 7.68 16.51
N ASP A 186 13.24 8.56 17.51
CA ASP A 186 13.97 9.83 17.58
C ASP A 186 15.49 9.63 17.69
N ARG A 187 15.95 8.66 18.50
CA ARG A 187 17.38 8.34 18.58
C ARG A 187 17.92 7.80 17.26
N ALA A 188 17.15 6.96 16.57
CA ALA A 188 17.53 6.43 15.26
C ALA A 188 17.70 7.55 14.22
N ALA A 189 16.80 8.54 14.21
CA ALA A 189 16.90 9.71 13.35
C ALA A 189 18.07 10.65 13.71
N ALA A 190 18.35 10.83 15.00
CA ALA A 190 19.47 11.64 15.45
C ALA A 190 20.83 11.02 15.03
N ALA A 191 20.96 9.69 15.11
CA ALA A 191 22.14 8.99 14.61
C ALA A 191 22.30 9.12 13.08
N ALA A 192 21.18 9.13 12.34
CA ALA A 192 21.17 9.33 10.90
C ALA A 192 21.67 10.71 10.46
N ALA A 193 21.43 11.76 11.24
CA ALA A 193 21.92 13.11 10.97
C ALA A 193 23.47 13.20 10.96
N GLY A 194 24.16 12.21 11.53
CA GLY A 194 25.61 12.04 11.46
C GLY A 194 26.15 11.34 10.19
N GLY A 195 25.30 11.11 9.18
CA GLY A 195 25.68 10.46 7.91
C GLY A 195 25.09 9.05 7.68
N GLY A 196 24.18 8.60 8.54
CA GLY A 196 23.59 7.24 8.50
C GLY A 196 22.38 7.06 7.58
N GLY A 197 21.89 8.12 6.92
CA GLY A 197 20.74 8.04 6.01
C GLY A 197 19.46 7.49 6.65
N TYR A 198 18.59 6.82 5.89
CA TYR A 198 17.32 6.31 6.42
C TYR A 198 17.45 5.02 7.25
N ALA A 199 18.61 4.35 7.22
CA ALA A 199 18.77 2.98 7.67
C ALA A 199 18.30 2.75 9.11
N GLY A 200 18.74 3.58 10.06
CA GLY A 200 18.36 3.43 11.46
C GLY A 200 16.86 3.58 11.71
N VAL A 201 16.20 4.53 11.04
CA VAL A 201 14.74 4.73 11.18
C VAL A 201 13.99 3.55 10.60
N VAL A 202 14.40 3.05 9.43
CA VAL A 202 13.80 1.87 8.80
C VAL A 202 13.97 0.62 9.65
N GLU A 203 15.17 0.37 10.18
CA GLU A 203 15.43 -0.75 11.10
C GLU A 203 14.55 -0.65 12.35
N ALA A 204 14.42 0.54 12.96
CA ALA A 204 13.58 0.71 14.15
C ALA A 204 12.14 0.21 13.93
N VAL A 205 11.53 0.48 12.77
CA VAL A 205 10.11 0.17 12.53
C VAL A 205 9.85 -1.09 11.70
N ASN A 206 10.85 -1.64 11.01
CA ASN A 206 10.70 -2.78 10.11
C ASN A 206 11.74 -3.90 10.28
N LEU A 207 12.49 -3.93 11.39
CA LEU A 207 13.36 -5.06 11.72
C LEU A 207 12.53 -6.32 11.97
N PHE A 208 12.92 -7.43 11.35
CA PHE A 208 12.20 -8.69 11.43
C PHE A 208 13.13 -9.83 11.84
N PRO A 209 12.70 -10.72 12.76
CA PRO A 209 13.60 -11.67 13.38
C PRO A 209 14.07 -12.75 12.40
N ALA A 210 15.38 -13.01 12.38
CA ALA A 210 15.98 -14.17 11.68
C ALA A 210 15.43 -15.49 12.22
N ALA A 211 15.10 -15.51 13.51
CA ALA A 211 14.50 -16.66 14.16
C ALA A 211 13.06 -16.96 13.69
N SER A 212 12.40 -16.10 12.90
CA SER A 212 11.07 -16.37 12.34
C SER A 212 11.07 -17.57 11.38
N PRO A 213 9.92 -18.22 11.11
CA PRO A 213 9.83 -19.27 10.09
C PRO A 213 10.37 -18.82 8.72
N TYR A 214 10.10 -17.57 8.34
CA TYR A 214 10.60 -16.99 7.10
C TYR A 214 12.11 -16.78 7.13
N GLY A 215 12.65 -16.18 8.19
CA GLY A 215 14.09 -15.96 8.35
C GLY A 215 14.87 -17.27 8.28
N ARG A 216 14.40 -18.32 8.98
CA ARG A 216 14.99 -19.66 8.91
C ARG A 216 14.90 -20.27 7.50
N ALA A 217 13.75 -20.17 6.83
CA ALA A 217 13.57 -20.68 5.48
C ALA A 217 14.47 -19.98 4.44
N HIS A 218 14.90 -18.75 4.71
CA HIS A 218 15.81 -17.97 3.86
C HIS A 218 17.25 -17.93 4.38
N GLY A 219 17.58 -18.74 5.40
CA GLY A 219 18.94 -18.87 5.92
C GLY A 219 19.48 -17.61 6.60
N TRP A 220 18.62 -16.74 7.14
CA TRP A 220 19.03 -15.53 7.83
C TRP A 220 19.82 -15.86 9.10
N LYS A 221 20.96 -15.19 9.28
CA LYS A 221 21.84 -15.35 10.44
C LYS A 221 21.68 -14.24 11.48
N ALA A 222 21.08 -13.13 11.07
CA ALA A 222 20.81 -11.97 11.90
C ALA A 222 19.49 -11.33 11.43
N ASP A 223 18.83 -10.62 12.35
CA ASP A 223 17.60 -9.90 12.05
C ASP A 223 17.84 -8.91 10.92
N ALA A 224 16.84 -8.73 10.07
CA ALA A 224 16.97 -7.92 8.87
C ALA A 224 15.70 -7.13 8.59
N VAL A 225 15.86 -6.03 7.85
CA VAL A 225 14.72 -5.20 7.42
C VAL A 225 13.80 -6.02 6.51
N ARG A 226 12.52 -6.05 6.88
CA ARG A 226 11.46 -6.66 6.06
C ARG A 226 10.17 -5.87 6.22
N GLY A 227 9.99 -4.82 5.43
CA GLY A 227 8.79 -3.99 5.56
C GLY A 227 7.49 -4.69 5.14
N LYS A 228 7.52 -5.59 4.16
CA LYS A 228 6.32 -6.27 3.62
C LYS A 228 5.46 -7.05 4.63
N VAL A 229 5.98 -7.40 5.81
CA VAL A 229 5.19 -8.08 6.85
C VAL A 229 4.44 -7.09 7.74
N TYR A 230 4.81 -5.82 7.71
CA TYR A 230 4.22 -4.76 8.51
C TYR A 230 3.15 -4.00 7.74
N LYS A 231 2.27 -3.33 8.49
CA LYS A 231 1.23 -2.45 7.97
C LYS A 231 1.83 -1.20 7.34
N TRP A 232 2.94 -0.73 7.90
CA TRP A 232 3.74 0.34 7.33
C TRP A 232 5.10 -0.20 6.91
N ASP A 233 5.38 -0.16 5.61
CA ASP A 233 6.61 -0.61 4.98
C ASP A 233 7.45 0.60 4.57
N PHE A 234 8.50 0.83 5.36
CA PHE A 234 9.53 1.84 5.18
C PHE A 234 10.76 1.27 4.43
N SER A 235 10.79 -0.02 4.12
CA SER A 235 11.98 -0.69 3.58
C SER A 235 12.39 -0.16 2.19
N ARG A 236 11.45 0.42 1.45
CA ARG A 236 11.72 1.06 0.15
C ARG A 236 12.52 2.37 0.26
N MET A 237 12.74 2.89 1.47
CA MET A 237 13.61 4.06 1.69
C MET A 237 15.11 3.73 1.65
N VAL A 238 15.49 2.48 1.90
CA VAL A 238 16.91 2.05 2.01
C VAL A 238 17.34 1.09 0.90
N GLY A 239 16.40 0.70 0.03
CA GLY A 239 16.59 -0.30 -1.01
C GLY A 239 16.15 0.17 -2.39
N ALA A 240 16.45 1.42 -2.76
CA ALA A 240 16.39 1.81 -4.17
C ALA A 240 17.47 1.02 -4.91
N GLU A 241 17.15 -0.21 -5.34
CA GLU A 241 17.95 -0.91 -6.33
C GLU A 241 18.14 0.02 -7.54
N GLU A 242 19.33 0.05 -8.14
CA GLU A 242 19.52 0.73 -9.42
C GLU A 242 18.49 0.17 -10.43
N GLY A 243 17.56 1.00 -10.88
CA GLY A 243 16.44 0.60 -11.73
C GLY A 243 15.10 0.37 -11.02
N ALA A 244 15.01 0.58 -9.70
CA ALA A 244 13.74 0.72 -9.00
C ALA A 244 13.00 1.92 -9.61
N GLY A 245 11.93 1.66 -10.37
CA GLY A 245 11.12 2.68 -11.05
C GLY A 245 10.46 3.67 -10.08
N ALA A 246 9.38 4.32 -10.50
CA ALA A 246 8.73 5.42 -9.76
C ALA A 246 8.20 5.12 -8.33
N GLY A 247 8.44 3.91 -7.79
CA GLY A 247 8.15 3.51 -6.41
C GLY A 247 9.35 3.48 -5.45
N ALA A 248 10.56 3.83 -5.89
CA ALA A 248 11.72 4.01 -5.02
C ALA A 248 11.51 5.17 -4.04
N ALA A 249 12.04 5.07 -2.82
CA ALA A 249 11.91 6.09 -1.76
C ALA A 249 10.45 6.44 -1.37
N THR A 250 9.60 5.41 -1.27
CA THR A 250 8.24 5.54 -0.74
C THR A 250 8.11 4.87 0.63
N VAL A 251 7.15 5.33 1.43
CA VAL A 251 6.61 4.60 2.58
C VAL A 251 5.23 4.09 2.19
N GLU A 252 5.01 2.79 2.38
CA GLU A 252 3.78 2.12 1.98
C GLU A 252 2.94 1.77 3.21
N PHE A 253 1.70 2.24 3.26
CA PHE A 253 0.67 1.75 4.16
C PHE A 253 -0.12 0.63 3.48
N ARG A 254 -0.34 -0.48 4.17
CA ARG A 254 -1.10 -1.65 3.71
C ARG A 254 -2.27 -1.86 4.63
N GLN A 255 -3.48 -1.85 4.11
CA GLN A 255 -4.62 -2.33 4.86
C GLN A 255 -4.74 -3.85 4.72
N PRO A 256 -4.89 -4.64 5.81
CA PRO A 256 -5.01 -6.09 5.73
C PRO A 256 -6.16 -6.51 4.82
N PRO A 257 -6.01 -7.62 4.09
CA PRO A 257 -7.04 -8.00 3.16
C PRO A 257 -8.33 -8.44 3.85
N GLY A 258 -9.47 -8.18 3.24
CA GLY A 258 -10.76 -8.51 3.85
C GLY A 258 -12.01 -8.23 3.02
N GLN A 259 -13.12 -8.75 3.52
CA GLN A 259 -14.30 -9.09 2.72
C GLN A 259 -15.02 -7.94 2.01
N ILE A 260 -14.84 -6.67 2.35
CA ILE A 260 -15.49 -5.59 1.58
C ILE A 260 -14.53 -4.41 1.51
N LEU A 261 -14.22 -3.98 0.29
CA LEU A 261 -13.63 -2.67 0.02
C LEU A 261 -14.80 -1.68 -0.03
N GLN A 262 -15.32 -1.35 1.16
CA GLN A 262 -16.32 -0.29 1.31
C GLN A 262 -15.56 0.94 1.76
N LEU A 263 -15.17 1.79 0.82
CA LEU A 263 -14.88 3.17 1.18
C LEU A 263 -16.19 3.72 1.74
N ILE A 264 -16.20 4.05 3.02
CA ILE A 264 -17.35 4.72 3.66
C ILE A 264 -17.34 6.16 3.14
N PHE A 265 -17.82 6.36 1.91
CA PHE A 265 -18.35 7.63 1.44
C PHE A 265 -19.86 7.50 1.32
N THR A 266 -20.53 7.17 2.42
CA THR A 266 -21.96 7.45 2.51
C THR A 266 -22.10 8.95 2.75
N THR A 267 -22.23 9.73 1.69
CA THR A 267 -23.01 10.96 1.82
C THR A 267 -24.43 10.51 2.15
N SER A 268 -24.77 10.60 3.43
CA SER A 268 -26.16 10.59 3.85
C SER A 268 -26.82 11.81 3.21
N SER A 269 -27.46 11.60 2.06
CA SER A 269 -28.55 12.47 1.63
C SER A 269 -29.66 12.33 2.68
N GLN A 270 -29.78 13.35 3.54
CA GLN A 270 -31.09 13.70 4.09
C GLN A 270 -31.93 14.35 3.00
#